data_AF-A0A6J6XU34-F1
#
_entry.id   AF-A0A6J6XU34-F1
#
_cell.length_a   1.000
_cell.length_b   1.000
_cell.length_c   1.000
_cell.angle_alpha   90.00
_cell.angle_beta   90.00
_cell.angle_gamma   90.00
#
_symmetry.space_group_name_H-M   'P 1'
#
loop_
_entity.id
_entity.type
_entity.pdbx_description
1 polymer ?
#
loop_
_entity_poly.entity_id
_entity_poly.type
_entity_poly.pdbx_seq_one_letter_code
_entity_poly.pdbx_strand_id
1 'polypeptide(L)'
;MIRDYLTVTRALDPVALERARMQQVRSGQVPAPLDLYEALAYLSMQELATRIAHRNTGKAMADEVGQAIMSRVGNDENLHYLFYRDLATAAITVDPSNMVIGIERAVRTFAMPGTGITDFERLSREIARVGIYDLAIHHEQILVPVVLRHWKIADLTGLNSEAETAREALLKRIDRIGKVAGKLAADRVTA
;
A
#
# COMPACT_ATOMS: atom_id res chain seq x y z
N MET A 1 -18.20 7.96 -8.37
CA MET A 1 -17.22 9.05 -8.61
C MET A 1 -16.22 8.71 -9.71
N ILE A 2 -15.19 7.88 -9.47
CA ILE A 2 -14.14 7.61 -10.48
C ILE A 2 -14.72 6.92 -11.73
N ARG A 3 -15.58 5.91 -11.56
CA ARG A 3 -16.27 5.22 -12.66
C ARG A 3 -17.06 6.20 -13.53
N ASP A 4 -17.87 7.05 -12.90
CA ASP A 4 -18.76 7.99 -13.61
C ASP A 4 -17.93 9.03 -14.36
N TYR A 5 -16.87 9.53 -13.73
CA TYR A 5 -15.90 10.42 -14.36
C TYR A 5 -15.31 9.81 -15.63
N LEU A 6 -14.75 8.59 -15.55
CA LEU A 6 -14.17 7.89 -16.71
C LEU A 6 -15.21 7.62 -17.81
N THR A 7 -16.45 7.32 -17.42
CA THR A 7 -17.54 7.02 -18.36
C THR A 7 -18.03 8.27 -19.10
N VAL A 8 -18.22 9.38 -18.38
CA VAL A 8 -18.74 10.64 -18.94
C VAL A 8 -17.70 11.32 -19.81
N THR A 9 -16.44 11.37 -19.34
CA THR A 9 -15.34 11.99 -20.09
C THR A 9 -14.87 11.15 -21.28
N ARG A 10 -15.24 9.86 -21.31
CA ARG A 10 -14.72 8.88 -22.28
C ARG A 10 -13.18 8.82 -22.28
N ALA A 11 -12.55 9.12 -21.14
CA ALA A 11 -11.11 9.04 -20.98
C ALA A 11 -10.56 7.61 -21.19
N LEU A 12 -11.42 6.59 -21.05
CA LEU A 12 -11.14 5.18 -21.34
C LEU A 12 -12.33 4.56 -22.08
N ASP A 13 -12.12 3.40 -22.71
CA ASP A 13 -13.21 2.59 -23.25
C ASP A 13 -14.10 2.05 -22.09
N PRO A 14 -15.36 2.50 -21.98
CA PRO A 14 -16.24 2.10 -20.88
C PRO A 14 -16.63 0.61 -20.94
N VAL A 15 -16.66 -0.01 -22.13
CA VAL A 15 -16.98 -1.42 -22.28
C VAL A 15 -15.83 -2.28 -21.76
N ALA A 16 -14.60 -1.94 -22.14
CA ALA A 16 -13.41 -2.61 -21.63
C ALA A 16 -13.29 -2.46 -20.10
N LEU A 17 -13.53 -1.24 -19.57
CA LEU A 17 -13.49 -0.97 -18.14
C LEU A 17 -14.48 -1.84 -17.35
N GLU A 18 -15.74 -1.92 -17.78
CA GLU A 18 -16.75 -2.74 -17.08
C GLU A 18 -16.47 -4.24 -17.17
N ARG A 19 -15.96 -4.72 -18.31
CA ARG A 19 -15.55 -6.12 -18.45
C ARG A 19 -14.42 -6.47 -17.49
N ALA A 20 -13.39 -5.64 -17.42
CA ALA A 20 -12.27 -5.81 -16.49
C ALA A 20 -12.74 -5.78 -15.03
N ARG A 21 -13.62 -4.82 -14.68
CA ARG A 21 -14.23 -4.74 -13.34
C ARG A 21 -14.99 -6.03 -13.00
N MET A 22 -15.79 -6.54 -13.93
CA MET A 22 -16.55 -7.76 -13.67
C MET A 22 -15.69 -9.01 -13.55
N GLN A 23 -14.56 -9.08 -14.25
CA GLN A 23 -13.59 -10.17 -14.08
C GLN A 23 -13.02 -10.16 -12.65
N GLN A 24 -12.55 -9.01 -12.17
CA GLN A 24 -12.01 -8.88 -10.81
C GLN A 24 -13.06 -9.19 -9.72
N VAL A 25 -14.28 -8.66 -9.87
CA VAL A 25 -15.35 -8.90 -8.89
C VAL A 25 -15.74 -10.38 -8.83
N ARG A 26 -15.75 -11.07 -9.98
CA ARG A 26 -16.10 -12.49 -10.04
C ARG A 26 -14.98 -13.41 -9.54
N SER A 27 -13.72 -13.03 -9.70
CA SER A 27 -12.60 -13.83 -9.19
C SER A 27 -12.48 -13.71 -7.67
N GLY A 28 -12.79 -12.54 -7.10
CA GLY A 28 -12.66 -12.28 -5.66
C GLY A 28 -11.22 -12.37 -5.17
N GLN A 29 -10.24 -12.36 -6.07
CA GLN A 29 -8.83 -12.50 -5.72
C GLN A 29 -8.33 -11.22 -5.08
N VAL A 30 -8.10 -11.28 -3.77
CA VAL A 30 -7.58 -10.20 -2.94
C VAL A 30 -6.62 -10.77 -1.89
N PRO A 31 -5.70 -9.95 -1.35
CA PRO A 31 -4.94 -10.32 -0.16
C PRO A 31 -5.87 -10.68 0.99
N ALA A 32 -5.54 -11.78 1.67
CA ALA A 32 -6.31 -12.30 2.80
C ALA A 32 -5.36 -12.42 4.01
N PRO A 33 -5.36 -11.42 4.91
CA PRO A 33 -4.64 -11.51 6.16
C PRO A 33 -5.09 -12.75 6.97
N LEU A 34 -4.15 -13.42 7.61
CA LEU A 34 -4.37 -14.64 8.38
C LEU A 34 -5.14 -14.37 9.69
N ASP A 35 -4.84 -13.26 10.34
CA ASP A 35 -5.40 -12.88 11.63
C ASP A 35 -5.58 -11.35 11.75
N LEU A 36 -6.13 -10.92 12.87
CA LEU A 36 -6.39 -9.50 13.16
C LEU A 36 -5.09 -8.67 13.19
N TYR A 37 -3.99 -9.23 13.69
CA TYR A 37 -2.72 -8.51 13.79
C TYR A 37 -2.16 -8.23 12.40
N GLU A 38 -2.13 -9.23 11.51
CA GLU A 38 -1.77 -9.02 10.11
C GLU A 38 -2.73 -8.06 9.42
N ALA A 39 -4.04 -8.17 9.67
CA ALA A 39 -5.05 -7.32 9.04
C ALA A 39 -4.87 -5.84 9.41
N LEU A 40 -4.67 -5.51 10.69
CA LEU A 40 -4.44 -4.14 11.14
C LEU A 40 -3.18 -3.54 10.50
N ALA A 41 -2.11 -4.32 10.42
CA ALA A 41 -0.86 -3.90 9.79
C ALA A 41 -1.03 -3.69 8.27
N TYR A 42 -1.63 -4.67 7.58
CA TYR A 42 -1.88 -4.63 6.16
C TYR A 42 -2.78 -3.45 5.76
N LEU A 43 -3.93 -3.27 6.44
CA LEU A 43 -4.87 -2.18 6.14
C LEU A 43 -4.25 -0.81 6.39
N SER A 44 -3.46 -0.65 7.46
CA SER A 44 -2.71 0.59 7.71
C SER A 44 -1.78 0.94 6.54
N MET A 45 -1.01 -0.03 6.04
CA MET A 45 -0.08 0.20 4.93
C MET A 45 -0.81 0.38 3.60
N GLN A 46 -1.88 -0.38 3.38
CA GLN A 46 -2.63 -0.38 2.13
C GLN A 46 -3.41 0.93 1.95
N GLU A 47 -4.06 1.46 3.00
CA GLU A 47 -4.76 2.74 2.94
C GLU A 47 -3.78 3.92 2.74
N LEU A 48 -2.58 3.85 3.33
CA LEU A 48 -1.55 4.85 3.04
C LEU A 48 -1.04 4.74 1.60
N ALA A 49 -0.90 3.52 1.07
CA ALA A 49 -0.50 3.29 -0.32
C ALA A 49 -1.50 3.87 -1.29
N THR A 50 -2.80 3.63 -1.09
CA THR A 50 -3.85 4.17 -1.97
C THR A 50 -3.95 5.67 -1.83
N ARG A 51 -3.85 6.23 -0.61
CA ARG A 51 -3.78 7.70 -0.41
C ARG A 51 -2.68 8.33 -1.25
N ILE A 52 -1.47 7.76 -1.21
CA ILE A 52 -0.33 8.27 -1.99
C ILE A 52 -0.62 8.14 -3.49
N ALA A 53 -1.13 6.99 -3.93
CA ALA A 53 -1.46 6.75 -5.33
C ALA A 53 -2.53 7.72 -5.85
N HIS A 54 -3.61 7.98 -5.11
CA HIS A 54 -4.65 8.94 -5.49
C HIS A 54 -4.09 10.37 -5.50
N ARG A 55 -3.31 10.76 -4.48
CA ARG A 55 -2.67 12.08 -4.47
C ARG A 55 -1.76 12.29 -5.68
N ASN A 56 -0.92 11.31 -6.00
CA ASN A 56 -0.01 11.39 -7.15
C ASN A 56 -0.78 11.37 -8.47
N THR A 57 -1.85 10.56 -8.56
CA THR A 57 -2.73 10.52 -9.74
C THR A 57 -3.36 11.88 -9.95
N GLY A 58 -3.92 12.49 -8.90
CA GLY A 58 -4.47 13.85 -8.94
C GLY A 58 -3.47 14.85 -9.48
N LYS A 59 -2.22 14.87 -8.98
CA LYS A 59 -1.18 15.78 -9.50
C LYS A 59 -0.86 15.60 -10.99
N ALA A 60 -1.04 14.39 -11.52
CA ALA A 60 -0.82 14.08 -12.93
C ALA A 60 -2.02 14.40 -13.83
N MET A 61 -3.19 14.71 -13.27
CA MET A 61 -4.39 15.05 -14.04
C MET A 61 -4.32 16.48 -14.59
N ALA A 62 -4.75 16.66 -15.83
CA ALA A 62 -4.77 17.96 -16.49
C ALA A 62 -6.06 18.76 -16.22
N ASP A 63 -7.14 18.10 -15.77
CA ASP A 63 -8.44 18.71 -15.54
C ASP A 63 -8.77 18.85 -14.05
N GLU A 64 -9.42 19.95 -13.68
CA GLU A 64 -9.74 20.28 -12.29
C GLU A 64 -10.73 19.29 -11.66
N VAL A 65 -11.62 18.68 -12.46
CA VAL A 65 -12.64 17.75 -11.97
C VAL A 65 -11.98 16.46 -11.49
N GLY A 66 -11.11 15.88 -12.31
CA GLY A 66 -10.32 14.72 -11.98
C GLY A 66 -9.43 14.96 -10.76
N GLN A 67 -8.73 16.09 -10.72
CA GLN A 67 -7.93 16.50 -9.55
C GLN A 67 -8.78 16.55 -8.26
N ALA A 68 -9.96 17.16 -8.33
CA ALA A 68 -10.87 17.26 -7.19
C ALA A 68 -11.40 15.90 -6.74
N ILE A 69 -11.72 14.99 -7.68
CA ILE A 69 -12.14 13.62 -7.35
C ILE A 69 -11.02 12.87 -6.63
N MET A 70 -9.80 12.89 -7.18
CA MET A 70 -8.65 12.22 -6.58
C MET A 70 -8.31 12.80 -5.20
N SER A 71 -8.44 14.11 -5.03
CA SER A 71 -8.24 14.76 -3.73
C SER A 71 -9.28 14.32 -2.70
N ARG A 72 -10.55 14.17 -3.09
CA ARG A 72 -11.61 13.71 -2.17
C ARG A 72 -11.37 12.28 -1.72
N VAL A 73 -11.11 11.37 -2.66
CA VAL A 73 -10.84 9.96 -2.36
C VAL A 73 -9.58 9.82 -1.48
N GLY A 74 -8.50 10.53 -1.83
CA GLY A 74 -7.28 10.49 -1.02
C GLY A 74 -7.43 11.08 0.39
N ASN A 75 -8.40 11.97 0.61
CA ASN A 75 -8.71 12.47 1.95
C ASN A 75 -9.43 11.41 2.80
N ASP A 76 -10.36 10.66 2.21
CA ASP A 76 -11.05 9.56 2.89
C ASP A 76 -10.04 8.45 3.29
N GLU A 77 -9.15 8.09 2.37
CA GLU A 77 -8.07 7.10 2.63
C GLU A 77 -7.11 7.58 3.72
N ASN A 78 -6.88 8.89 3.84
CA ASN A 78 -6.11 9.42 4.95
C ASN A 78 -6.81 9.19 6.29
N LEU A 79 -8.14 9.33 6.36
CA LEU A 79 -8.88 9.05 7.58
C LEU A 79 -8.83 7.55 7.93
N HIS A 80 -8.99 6.68 6.93
CA HIS A 80 -8.87 5.22 7.13
C HIS A 80 -7.46 4.82 7.58
N TYR A 81 -6.43 5.38 6.95
CA TYR A 81 -5.04 5.16 7.36
C TYR A 81 -4.83 5.54 8.83
N LEU A 82 -5.27 6.73 9.25
CA LEU A 82 -5.15 7.17 10.64
C LEU A 82 -5.88 6.21 11.58
N PHE A 83 -7.11 5.80 11.24
CA PHE A 83 -7.88 4.85 12.02
C PHE A 83 -7.16 3.51 12.21
N TYR A 84 -6.75 2.85 11.13
CA TYR A 84 -6.08 1.54 11.23
C TYR A 84 -4.71 1.63 11.88
N ARG A 85 -3.95 2.70 11.60
CA ARG A 85 -2.62 2.93 12.20
C ARG A 85 -2.73 3.10 13.72
N ASP A 86 -3.72 3.83 14.18
CA ASP A 86 -3.92 4.11 15.61
C ASP A 86 -4.48 2.86 16.31
N LEU A 87 -5.34 2.07 15.66
CA LEU A 87 -5.73 0.75 16.15
C LEU A 87 -4.55 -0.20 16.27
N ALA A 88 -3.66 -0.26 15.27
CA ALA A 88 -2.44 -1.05 15.35
C ALA A 88 -1.52 -0.57 16.49
N THR A 89 -1.43 0.74 16.72
CA THR A 89 -0.67 1.31 17.85
C THR A 89 -1.24 0.89 19.20
N ALA A 90 -2.56 0.91 19.35
CA ALA A 90 -3.23 0.39 20.54
C ALA A 90 -2.99 -1.12 20.71
N ALA A 91 -3.06 -1.88 19.62
CA ALA A 91 -2.79 -3.32 19.62
C ALA A 91 -1.34 -3.65 20.01
N ILE A 92 -0.35 -2.87 19.56
CA ILE A 92 1.06 -3.00 19.99
C ILE A 92 1.17 -2.82 21.51
N THR A 93 0.39 -1.91 22.10
CA THR A 93 0.42 -1.66 23.54
C THR A 93 -0.16 -2.83 24.34
N VAL A 94 -1.21 -3.47 23.80
CA VAL A 94 -1.92 -4.58 24.45
C VAL A 94 -1.19 -5.90 24.29
N ASP A 95 -0.70 -6.20 23.08
CA ASP A 95 -0.07 -7.47 22.74
C ASP A 95 1.09 -7.26 21.74
N PRO A 96 2.23 -6.74 22.24
CA PRO A 96 3.34 -6.33 21.37
C PRO A 96 3.93 -7.51 20.59
N SER A 97 3.97 -8.71 21.17
CA SER A 97 4.58 -9.88 20.54
C SER A 97 3.82 -10.34 19.31
N ASN A 98 2.51 -10.58 19.43
CA ASN A 98 1.71 -11.01 18.27
C ASN A 98 1.60 -9.90 17.22
N MET A 99 1.61 -8.64 17.66
CA MET A 99 1.55 -7.51 16.75
C MET A 99 2.83 -7.37 15.91
N VAL A 100 4.01 -7.59 16.48
CA VAL A 100 5.27 -7.66 15.70
C VAL A 100 5.24 -8.81 14.68
N ILE A 101 4.75 -9.99 15.08
CA ILE A 101 4.63 -11.14 14.17
C ILE A 101 3.65 -10.83 13.02
N GLY A 102 2.51 -10.20 13.32
CA GLY A 102 1.53 -9.77 12.32
C GLY A 102 2.10 -8.73 11.35
N ILE A 103 2.88 -7.76 11.85
CA ILE A 103 3.55 -6.75 11.00
C ILE A 103 4.62 -7.38 10.11
N GLU A 104 5.45 -8.30 10.63
CA GLU A 104 6.41 -9.04 9.80
C GLU A 104 5.70 -9.71 8.63
N ARG A 105 4.62 -10.44 8.94
CA ARG A 105 3.86 -11.18 7.95
C ARG A 105 3.26 -10.25 6.91
N ALA A 106 2.58 -9.18 7.34
CA ALA A 106 1.97 -8.19 6.46
C ALA A 106 3.00 -7.53 5.52
N VAL A 107 4.21 -7.21 6.00
CA VAL A 107 5.27 -6.64 5.17
C VAL A 107 5.88 -7.69 4.22
N ARG A 108 6.00 -8.94 4.67
CA ARG A 108 6.53 -10.05 3.86
C ARG A 108 5.59 -10.44 2.72
N THR A 109 4.28 -10.41 2.93
CA THR A 109 3.25 -10.85 1.99
C THR A 109 2.54 -9.70 1.30
N PHE A 110 2.95 -8.45 1.55
CA PHE A 110 2.27 -7.27 1.03
C PHE A 110 2.08 -7.36 -0.49
N ALA A 111 0.83 -7.23 -0.92
CA ALA A 111 0.44 -7.14 -2.30
C ALA A 111 -0.70 -6.13 -2.43
N MET A 112 -0.76 -5.41 -3.55
CA MET A 112 -1.91 -4.57 -3.84
C MET A 112 -3.16 -5.43 -4.10
N PRO A 113 -4.37 -4.99 -3.74
CA PRO A 113 -5.59 -5.79 -3.88
C PRO A 113 -6.01 -6.06 -5.33
N GLY A 114 -5.32 -5.48 -6.31
CA GLY A 114 -5.61 -5.63 -7.73
C GLY A 114 -4.97 -6.85 -8.40
N THR A 115 -4.38 -7.80 -7.68
CA THR A 115 -3.63 -8.93 -8.30
C THR A 115 -4.47 -9.83 -9.21
N GLY A 116 -5.79 -9.84 -9.07
CA GLY A 116 -6.69 -10.55 -10.00
C GLY A 116 -7.06 -9.76 -11.27
N ILE A 117 -6.60 -8.52 -11.42
CA ILE A 117 -6.83 -7.71 -12.63
C ILE A 117 -6.04 -8.31 -13.80
N THR A 118 -6.68 -8.44 -14.96
CA THR A 118 -5.98 -8.86 -16.19
C THR A 118 -4.85 -7.89 -16.52
N ASP A 119 -3.68 -8.43 -16.87
CA ASP A 119 -2.44 -7.67 -17.11
C ASP A 119 -1.94 -6.85 -15.90
N PHE A 120 -2.27 -7.26 -14.67
CA PHE A 120 -1.92 -6.49 -13.47
C PHE A 120 -0.43 -6.10 -13.38
N GLU A 121 0.48 -7.01 -13.72
CA GLU A 121 1.92 -6.72 -13.70
C GLU A 121 2.32 -5.64 -14.69
N ARG A 122 1.75 -5.67 -15.91
CA ARG A 122 2.00 -4.66 -16.94
C ARG A 122 1.47 -3.30 -16.48
N LEU A 123 0.24 -3.25 -15.96
CA LEU A 123 -0.36 -2.03 -15.42
C LEU A 123 0.45 -1.47 -14.25
N SER A 124 0.92 -2.35 -13.34
CA SER A 124 1.76 -1.96 -12.21
C SER A 124 3.09 -1.34 -12.68
N ARG A 125 3.70 -1.86 -13.76
CA ARG A 125 4.90 -1.26 -14.35
C ARG A 125 4.63 0.11 -14.96
N GLU A 126 3.50 0.31 -15.63
CA GLU A 126 3.13 1.63 -16.16
C GLU A 126 2.88 2.65 -15.04
N ILE A 127 2.15 2.27 -14.00
CA ILE A 127 1.91 3.09 -12.79
C ILE A 127 3.24 3.50 -12.14
N ALA A 128 4.17 2.54 -12.02
CA ALA A 128 5.49 2.80 -11.49
C ALA A 128 6.28 3.75 -12.39
N ARG A 129 6.26 3.53 -13.71
CA ARG A 129 6.98 4.34 -14.70
C ARG A 129 6.62 5.82 -14.64
N VAL A 130 5.33 6.13 -14.44
CA VAL A 130 4.86 7.53 -14.30
C VAL A 130 4.95 8.07 -12.87
N GLY A 131 5.58 7.34 -11.95
CA GLY A 131 5.85 7.81 -10.58
C GLY A 131 4.62 7.89 -9.68
N ILE A 132 3.53 7.19 -10.02
CA ILE A 132 2.32 7.19 -9.19
C ILE A 132 2.53 6.34 -7.94
N TYR A 133 3.05 5.13 -8.12
CA TYR A 133 3.38 4.22 -7.02
C TYR A 133 4.40 3.18 -7.48
N ASP A 134 5.48 3.02 -6.71
CA ASP A 134 6.51 2.02 -6.94
C ASP A 134 7.14 1.55 -5.63
N LEU A 135 8.15 0.66 -5.74
CA LEU A 135 8.81 0.08 -4.58
C LEU A 135 9.58 1.12 -3.75
N ALA A 136 10.11 2.17 -4.37
CA ALA A 136 10.82 3.24 -3.67
C ALA A 136 9.86 4.08 -2.84
N ILE A 137 8.74 4.49 -3.45
CA ILE A 137 7.63 5.16 -2.74
C ILE A 137 7.12 4.29 -1.60
N HIS A 138 6.89 3.00 -1.83
CA HIS A 138 6.43 2.07 -0.78
C HIS A 138 7.42 2.01 0.39
N HIS A 139 8.71 1.89 0.12
CA HIS A 139 9.72 1.87 1.18
C HIS A 139 9.77 3.20 1.96
N GLU A 140 9.97 4.31 1.26
CA GLU A 140 10.29 5.60 1.86
C GLU A 140 9.08 6.29 2.49
N GLN A 141 7.89 6.09 1.93
CA GLN A 141 6.67 6.78 2.35
C GLN A 141 5.72 5.89 3.14
N ILE A 142 5.96 4.57 3.23
CA ILE A 142 5.11 3.64 3.99
C ILE A 142 5.93 2.85 5.01
N LEU A 143 6.84 1.98 4.57
CA LEU A 143 7.55 1.08 5.50
C LEU A 143 8.38 1.86 6.53
N VAL A 144 9.19 2.81 6.08
CA VAL A 144 10.01 3.63 6.98
C VAL A 144 9.16 4.46 7.94
N PRO A 145 8.20 5.30 7.49
CA PRO A 145 7.45 6.16 8.40
C PRO A 145 6.48 5.41 9.30
N VAL A 146 5.82 4.36 8.82
CA VAL A 146 4.82 3.63 9.62
C VAL A 146 5.51 2.62 10.54
N VAL A 147 6.28 1.69 9.98
CA VAL A 147 6.83 0.57 10.74
C VAL A 147 8.01 1.02 11.60
N LEU A 148 8.96 1.77 11.04
CA LEU A 148 10.17 2.15 11.78
C LEU A 148 9.97 3.39 12.66
N ARG A 149 9.24 4.42 12.20
CA ARG A 149 9.13 5.69 12.93
C ARG A 149 7.90 5.80 13.82
N HIS A 150 6.73 5.37 13.34
CA HIS A 150 5.48 5.52 14.09
C HIS A 150 5.33 4.39 15.12
N TRP A 151 5.39 3.13 14.67
CA TRP A 151 5.29 1.96 15.55
C TRP A 151 6.59 1.63 16.28
N LYS A 152 7.73 2.19 15.84
CA LYS A 152 9.04 2.07 16.50
C LYS A 152 9.40 0.62 16.84
N ILE A 153 9.18 -0.29 15.88
CA ILE A 153 9.33 -1.74 16.12
C ILE A 153 10.74 -2.12 16.63
N ALA A 154 11.78 -1.38 16.21
CA ALA A 154 13.14 -1.59 16.69
C ALA A 154 13.30 -1.32 18.20
N ASP A 155 12.51 -0.41 18.76
CA ASP A 155 12.63 0.06 20.14
C ASP A 155 11.70 -0.68 21.11
N LEU A 156 10.82 -1.57 20.62
CA LEU A 156 9.92 -2.33 21.46
C LEU A 156 10.69 -3.27 22.41
N THR A 157 10.18 -3.41 23.63
CA THR A 157 10.77 -4.25 24.68
C THR A 157 9.74 -5.24 25.22
N GLY A 158 10.19 -6.31 25.88
CA GLY A 158 9.29 -7.31 26.46
C GLY A 158 8.65 -8.24 25.43
N LEU A 159 9.30 -8.40 24.27
CA LEU A 159 8.88 -9.34 23.23
C LEU A 159 9.28 -10.78 23.63
N ASN A 160 8.45 -11.75 23.23
CA ASN A 160 8.82 -13.15 23.32
C ASN A 160 9.83 -13.54 22.22
N SER A 161 10.40 -14.74 22.30
CA SER A 161 11.45 -15.20 21.36
C SER A 161 11.01 -15.26 19.90
N GLU A 162 9.75 -15.61 19.64
CA GLU A 162 9.19 -15.65 18.29
C GLU A 162 9.07 -14.24 17.70
N ALA A 163 8.55 -13.29 18.49
CA ALA A 163 8.44 -11.89 18.10
C ALA A 163 9.81 -11.23 17.91
N GLU A 164 10.81 -11.61 18.69
CA GLU A 164 12.19 -11.15 18.48
C GLU A 164 12.75 -11.62 17.13
N THR A 165 12.54 -12.89 16.80
CA THR A 165 12.92 -13.44 15.49
C THR A 165 12.19 -12.73 14.35
N ALA A 166 10.88 -12.47 14.52
CA ALA A 166 10.08 -11.75 13.54
C ALA A 166 10.55 -10.29 13.37
N ARG A 167 10.92 -9.61 14.46
CA ARG A 167 11.48 -8.25 14.43
C ARG A 167 12.77 -8.21 13.61
N GLU A 168 13.72 -9.10 13.86
CA GLU A 168 14.97 -9.15 13.10
C GLU A 168 14.73 -9.39 11.60
N ALA A 169 13.84 -10.34 11.27
CA ALA A 169 13.47 -10.64 9.89
C ALA A 169 12.80 -9.44 9.20
N LEU A 170 11.91 -8.74 9.90
CA LEU A 170 11.23 -7.54 9.43
C LEU A 170 12.21 -6.41 9.15
N LEU A 171 13.09 -6.07 10.10
CA LEU A 171 14.08 -5.00 9.94
C LEU A 171 15.03 -5.29 8.76
N LYS A 172 15.52 -6.52 8.67
CA LYS A 172 16.36 -6.97 7.54
C LYS A 172 15.62 -6.89 6.20
N ARG A 173 14.32 -7.20 6.17
CA ARG A 173 13.49 -7.09 4.96
C ARG A 173 13.33 -5.64 4.53
N ILE A 174 13.03 -4.73 5.46
CA ILE A 174 12.88 -3.30 5.15
C ILE A 174 14.19 -2.75 4.57
N ASP A 175 15.34 -3.03 5.21
CA ASP A 175 16.66 -2.62 4.68
C ASP A 175 16.93 -3.18 3.28
N ARG A 176 16.62 -4.47 3.05
CA ARG A 176 16.77 -5.08 1.72
C ARG A 176 15.88 -4.40 0.68
N ILE A 177 14.62 -4.11 1.01
CA ILE A 177 13.70 -3.40 0.11
C ILE A 177 14.27 -2.01 -0.22
N GLY A 178 14.78 -1.28 0.77
CA GLY A 178 15.42 0.03 0.56
C GLY A 178 16.60 -0.04 -0.40
N LYS A 179 17.48 -1.05 -0.25
CA LYS A 179 18.60 -1.27 -1.18
C LYS A 179 18.15 -1.57 -2.61
N VAL A 180 17.11 -2.38 -2.78
CA VAL A 180 16.56 -2.70 -4.11
C VAL A 180 15.89 -1.47 -4.72
N ALA A 181 15.09 -0.74 -3.95
CA ALA A 181 14.47 0.51 -4.36
C ALA A 181 15.49 1.54 -4.84
N GLY A 182 16.58 1.74 -4.10
CA GLY A 182 17.65 2.67 -4.48
C GLY A 182 18.32 2.32 -5.82
N LYS A 183 18.52 1.03 -6.10
CA LYS A 183 19.04 0.57 -7.41
C LYS A 183 18.07 0.86 -8.55
N LEU A 184 16.79 0.50 -8.37
CA LEU A 184 15.76 0.72 -9.38
C LEU A 184 15.54 2.21 -9.69
N ALA A 185 15.67 3.08 -8.68
CA ALA A 185 15.61 4.52 -8.88
C ALA A 185 16.78 5.05 -9.71
N ALA A 186 18.01 4.56 -9.47
CA ALA A 186 19.19 4.93 -10.23
C ALA A 186 19.08 4.53 -11.71
N ASP A 187 18.60 3.32 -11.99
CA ASP A 187 18.40 2.82 -13.36
C ASP A 187 17.32 3.60 -14.15
N ARG A 188 16.40 4.26 -13.44
CA ARG A 188 15.34 5.06 -14.07
C ARG A 188 15.82 6.47 -14.47
N VAL A 189 16.86 6.99 -13.83
CA VAL A 189 17.48 8.29 -14.17
C VAL A 189 18.38 8.18 -15.40
N THR A 190 18.88 6.97 -15.68
CA THR A 190 19.80 6.69 -16.78
C THR A 190 19.11 6.22 -18.08
N ALA A 191 17.80 5.99 -18.06
CA ALA A 191 16.98 5.52 -19.18
C ALA A 191 16.11 6.64 -19.77
#